data_AF-A0A1G9MB03-F1
#
_entry.id   AF-A0A1G9MB03-F1
#
_cell.length_a   1.000
_cell.length_b   1.000
_cell.length_c   1.000
_cell.angle_alpha   90.00
_cell.angle_beta   90.00
_cell.angle_gamma   90.00
#
_symmetry.space_group_name_H-M   'P 1'
#
loop_
_entity.id
_entity.type
_entity.pdbx_description
1 polymer ?
#
loop_
_entity_poly.entity_id
_entity_poly.type
_entity_poly.pdbx_seq_one_letter_code
_entity_poly.pdbx_strand_id
1 'polypeptide(L)'
;MTPRFKAIADHTLLVTFADEISDEACGAVPALDADLAAQAAGGMIEPVPAMINLPVSFDPLVTDHDAMETHVRGCLGAPITIQSAGVTRRVQVCYEDPFSSDLGLFHPPKA
;
A
#
# COMPACT_ATOMS: atom_id res chain seq x y z
N MET A 1 13.89 -3.87 8.16
CA MET A 1 13.64 -2.71 7.28
C MET A 1 13.39 -1.44 8.12
N THR A 2 13.80 -0.25 7.67
CA THR A 2 13.56 1.03 8.38
C THR A 2 12.66 1.94 7.54
N PRO A 3 11.39 2.15 7.91
CA PRO A 3 10.47 2.99 7.15
C PRO A 3 10.93 4.45 7.12
N ARG A 4 10.79 5.07 5.95
CA ARG A 4 11.04 6.50 5.72
C ARG A 4 9.72 7.23 5.56
N PHE A 5 9.66 8.44 6.09
CA PHE A 5 8.47 9.27 6.10
C PHE A 5 8.73 10.53 5.28
N LYS A 6 7.74 10.92 4.50
CA LYS A 6 7.81 12.13 3.69
C LYS A 6 6.45 12.81 3.69
N ALA A 7 6.42 14.07 4.14
CA ALA A 7 5.27 14.94 3.95
C ALA A 7 5.06 15.21 2.44
N ILE A 8 3.82 15.02 1.98
CA ILE A 8 3.40 15.24 0.60
C ILE A 8 2.24 16.24 0.63
N ALA A 9 2.48 17.42 0.05
CA ALA A 9 1.55 18.54 0.11
C ALA A 9 1.17 18.85 1.58
N ASP A 10 -0.07 19.30 1.81
CA ASP A 10 -0.54 19.68 3.15
C ASP A 10 -1.28 18.55 3.88
N HIS A 11 -1.60 17.44 3.21
CA HIS A 11 -2.64 16.50 3.64
C HIS A 11 -2.27 15.02 3.49
N THR A 12 -0.99 14.69 3.27
CA THR A 12 -0.58 13.29 3.05
C THR A 12 0.80 13.00 3.63
N LEU A 13 0.88 11.93 4.40
CA LEU A 13 2.14 11.34 4.84
C LEU A 13 2.44 10.11 3.99
N LEU A 14 3.56 10.11 3.28
CA LEU A 14 4.04 8.95 2.54
C LEU A 14 4.99 8.12 3.40
N VAL A 15 4.61 6.88 3.70
CA VAL A 15 5.45 5.90 4.38
C VAL A 15 6.09 4.99 3.33
N THR A 16 7.42 4.98 3.22
CA THR A 16 8.16 4.14 2.26
C THR A 16 8.99 3.10 2.99
N PHE A 17 8.83 1.84 2.62
CA PHE A 17 9.50 0.71 3.24
C PHE A 17 10.82 0.35 2.55
N ALA A 18 10.86 0.39 1.22
CA ALA A 18 12.03 0.04 0.42
C ALA A 18 12.12 0.90 -0.85
N ASP A 19 13.27 0.88 -1.52
CA ASP A 19 13.47 1.49 -2.84
C ASP A 19 13.13 0.53 -3.99
N GLU A 20 13.14 -0.78 -3.71
CA GLU A 20 12.85 -1.85 -4.66
C GLU A 20 11.74 -2.76 -4.14
N ILE A 21 11.01 -3.38 -5.06
CA ILE A 21 9.94 -4.33 -4.74
C ILE A 21 10.55 -5.60 -4.15
N SER A 22 10.06 -6.02 -3.00
CA SER A 22 10.41 -7.28 -2.35
C SER A 22 9.20 -7.83 -1.60
N ASP A 23 9.18 -9.14 -1.34
CA ASP A 23 8.10 -9.77 -0.57
C ASP A 23 8.01 -9.18 0.85
N GLU A 24 9.14 -8.82 1.46
CA GLU A 24 9.18 -8.14 2.77
C GLU A 24 8.51 -6.77 2.71
N ALA A 25 8.82 -5.95 1.69
CA ALA A 25 8.23 -4.62 1.52
C ALA A 25 6.73 -4.71 1.18
N CYS A 26 6.37 -5.58 0.23
CA CYS A 26 4.98 -5.85 -0.16
C CYS A 26 4.16 -6.41 1.01
N GLY A 27 4.75 -7.17 1.93
CA GLY A 27 4.09 -7.69 3.12
C GLY A 27 3.92 -6.65 4.23
N ALA A 28 4.85 -5.69 4.35
CA ALA A 28 4.80 -4.65 5.38
C ALA A 28 3.70 -3.60 5.13
N VAL A 29 3.42 -3.28 3.87
CA VAL A 29 2.37 -2.31 3.49
C VAL A 29 0.98 -2.72 4.01
N PRO A 30 0.41 -3.89 3.65
CA PRO A 30 -0.92 -4.29 4.11
C PRO A 30 -0.98 -4.56 5.62
N ALA A 31 0.16 -4.88 6.25
CA ALA A 31 0.21 -5.02 7.70
C ALA A 31 0.06 -3.67 8.40
N LEU A 32 0.77 -2.63 7.94
CA LEU A 32 0.58 -1.27 8.46
C LEU A 32 -0.83 -0.74 8.17
N ASP A 33 -1.36 -1.02 6.97
CA ASP A 33 -2.74 -0.67 6.60
C ASP A 33 -3.77 -1.25 7.58
N ALA A 34 -3.63 -2.55 7.91
CA ALA A 34 -4.48 -3.22 8.88
C ALA A 34 -4.37 -2.61 10.29
N ASP A 35 -3.15 -2.28 10.74
CA ASP A 35 -2.92 -1.66 12.05
C ASP A 35 -3.53 -0.26 12.13
N LEU A 36 -3.41 0.54 11.06
CA LEU A 36 -4.04 1.87 10.96
C LEU A 36 -5.56 1.78 10.92
N ALA A 37 -6.12 0.77 10.24
CA ALA A 37 -7.56 0.52 10.25
C ALA A 37 -8.08 0.14 11.64
N ALA A 38 -7.29 -0.61 12.42
CA ALA A 38 -7.63 -0.97 13.80
C ALA A 38 -7.48 0.20 14.78
N GLN A 39 -6.58 1.14 14.49
CA GLN A 39 -6.21 2.27 15.36
C GLN A 39 -6.15 3.57 14.56
N ALA A 40 -7.29 4.04 14.05
CA ALA A 40 -7.35 5.26 13.27
C ALA A 40 -6.98 6.50 14.11
N ALA A 41 -6.07 7.34 13.60
CA ALA A 41 -5.78 8.65 14.19
C ALA A 41 -6.92 9.64 13.94
N GLY A 42 -7.09 10.60 14.85
CA GLY A 42 -7.98 11.74 14.62
C GLY A 42 -7.57 12.51 13.37
N GLY A 43 -8.52 12.74 12.46
CA GLY A 43 -8.26 13.44 11.19
C GLY A 43 -7.68 12.55 10.08
N MET A 44 -7.34 11.29 10.33
CA MET A 44 -6.96 10.35 9.27
C MET A 44 -8.17 10.08 8.36
N ILE A 45 -7.98 10.19 7.04
CA ILE A 45 -9.04 9.95 6.05
C ILE A 45 -8.93 8.53 5.51
N GLU A 46 -7.85 8.22 4.79
CA GLU A 46 -7.60 6.87 4.30
C GLU A 46 -6.10 6.56 4.10
N PRO A 47 -5.68 5.33 4.44
CA PRO A 47 -4.46 4.72 3.91
C PRO A 47 -4.70 4.15 2.50
N VAL A 48 -3.71 4.28 1.60
CA VAL A 48 -3.79 3.79 0.21
C VAL A 48 -2.62 2.83 -0.08
N PRO A 49 -2.80 1.51 0.03
CA PRO A 49 -1.73 0.54 -0.19
C PRO A 49 -1.12 0.56 -1.60
N ALA A 50 0.21 0.61 -1.68
CA ALA A 50 0.97 0.33 -2.89
C ALA A 50 1.92 -0.87 -2.69
N MET A 51 2.89 -1.07 -3.58
CA MET A 51 3.82 -2.22 -3.47
C MET A 51 4.85 -2.06 -2.35
N ILE A 52 5.40 -0.86 -2.16
CA ILE A 52 6.53 -0.62 -1.23
C ILE A 52 6.30 0.60 -0.33
N ASN A 53 5.14 1.24 -0.45
CA ASN A 53 4.79 2.44 0.29
C ASN A 53 3.30 2.48 0.60
N LEU A 54 2.96 3.30 1.58
CA LEU A 54 1.60 3.56 2.05
C LEU A 54 1.40 5.06 2.22
N PRO A 55 0.85 5.76 1.22
CA PRO A 55 0.25 7.07 1.42
C PRO A 55 -0.85 7.02 2.48
N VAL A 56 -0.81 7.95 3.43
CA VAL A 56 -1.87 8.15 4.43
C VAL A 56 -2.38 9.57 4.30
N SER A 57 -3.62 9.71 3.83
CA SER A 57 -4.29 11.00 3.70
C SER A 57 -4.96 11.41 5.01
N PHE A 58 -4.99 12.71 5.29
CA PHE A 58 -5.59 13.26 6.49
C PHE A 58 -6.16 14.66 6.27
N ASP A 59 -7.06 15.10 7.14
CA ASP A 59 -7.60 16.45 7.15
C ASP A 59 -6.60 17.42 7.82
N PRO A 60 -6.00 18.37 7.06
CA PRO A 60 -5.00 19.31 7.58
C PRO A 60 -5.57 20.33 8.58
N LEU A 61 -6.91 20.45 8.68
CA LEU A 61 -7.54 21.30 9.69
C LEU A 61 -7.67 20.60 11.05
N VAL A 62 -7.49 19.28 11.10
CA VAL A 62 -7.65 18.45 12.30
C VAL A 62 -6.31 17.93 12.81
N THR A 63 -5.39 17.59 11.90
CA THR A 63 -4.06 17.05 12.23
C THR A 63 -3.01 17.55 11.24
N ASP A 64 -1.75 17.28 11.52
CA ASP A 64 -0.62 17.63 10.67
C ASP A 64 0.31 16.43 10.40
N HIS A 65 1.36 16.66 9.63
CA HIS A 65 2.31 15.62 9.26
C HIS A 65 3.05 15.04 10.47
N ASP A 66 3.40 15.85 11.47
CA ASP A 66 4.18 15.42 12.63
C ASP A 66 3.34 14.55 13.57
N ALA A 67 2.09 14.94 13.80
CA ALA A 67 1.12 14.17 14.56
C ALA A 67 0.80 12.85 13.86
N MET A 68 0.59 12.88 12.53
CA MET A 68 0.35 11.66 11.76
C MET A 68 1.57 10.74 11.75
N GLU A 69 2.78 11.28 11.59
CA GLU A 69 4.01 10.49 11.62
C GLU A 69 4.23 9.85 12.99
N THR A 70 3.98 10.59 14.07
CA THR A 70 4.07 10.06 15.43
C THR A 70 3.12 8.89 15.63
N HIS A 71 1.87 9.02 15.16
CA HIS A 71 0.87 7.95 15.22
C HIS A 71 1.30 6.71 14.43
N VAL A 72 1.68 6.89 13.17
CA VAL A 72 2.11 5.79 12.28
C VAL A 72 3.36 5.08 12.84
N ARG A 73 4.32 5.83 13.39
CA ARG A 73 5.48 5.25 14.09
C ARG A 73 5.07 4.42 15.31
N GLY A 74 4.02 4.83 16.02
CA GLY A 74 3.43 4.05 17.12
C GLY A 74 2.91 2.69 16.64
N CYS A 75 2.19 2.65 15.52
CA CYS A 75 1.70 1.40 14.92
C CYS A 75 2.84 0.47 14.49
N LEU A 76 3.91 1.03 13.90
CA LEU A 76 5.09 0.26 13.48
C LEU A 76 5.90 -0.36 14.64
N GLY A 77 5.72 0.11 15.87
CA GLY A 77 6.36 -0.43 17.06
C GLY A 77 5.80 -1.80 17.50
N ALA A 78 4.62 -2.17 16.99
CA ALA A 78 4.08 -3.52 17.16
C ALA A 78 4.80 -4.51 16.22
N PRO A 79 4.95 -5.79 16.60
CA PRO A 79 5.46 -6.80 15.69
C PRO A 79 4.54 -6.88 14.47
N ILE A 80 5.05 -6.43 13.32
CA ILE A 80 4.35 -6.52 12.03
C ILE A 80 4.10 -8.00 11.75
N THR A 81 2.86 -8.41 11.92
CA THR A 81 2.46 -9.79 11.64
C THR A 81 2.19 -9.90 10.16
N ILE A 82 3.19 -10.37 9.40
CA ILE A 82 3.02 -10.71 7.99
C ILE A 82 2.20 -11.99 7.90
N GLN A 83 0.90 -11.90 8.09
CA GLN A 83 -0.01 -13.00 7.81
C GLN A 83 -1.25 -12.47 7.12
N SER A 84 -1.21 -12.46 5.79
CA SER A 84 -2.44 -12.67 5.03
C SER A 84 -2.30 -14.01 4.32
N ALA A 85 -3.09 -15.00 4.75
CA ALA A 85 -3.39 -16.14 3.89
C ALA A 85 -4.33 -15.59 2.82
N GLY A 86 -3.75 -15.13 1.70
CA GLY A 86 -4.52 -14.64 0.57
C GLY A 86 -5.60 -15.65 0.18
N VAL A 87 -6.76 -15.15 -0.27
CA VAL A 87 -7.85 -16.04 -0.70
C VAL A 87 -7.69 -16.33 -2.18
N THR A 88 -7.44 -17.59 -2.53
CA THR A 88 -7.43 -18.02 -3.93
C THR A 88 -8.83 -17.83 -4.53
N ARG A 89 -8.93 -17.03 -5.58
CA ARG A 89 -10.16 -16.80 -6.35
C ARG A 89 -9.94 -17.25 -7.80
N ARG A 90 -10.98 -17.85 -8.39
CA ARG A 90 -10.99 -18.17 -9.82
C ARG A 90 -11.74 -17.07 -10.56
N VAL A 91 -11.06 -16.43 -11.51
CA VAL A 91 -11.64 -15.41 -12.40
C VAL A 91 -11.78 -16.04 -13.78
N GLN A 92 -12.98 -15.97 -14.36
CA GLN A 92 -13.21 -16.43 -15.73
C GLN A 92 -12.76 -15.34 -16.70
N VAL A 93 -11.96 -15.73 -17.67
CA VAL A 93 -11.40 -14.84 -18.70
C VAL A 93 -11.70 -15.43 -20.07
N CYS A 94 -12.27 -14.62 -20.97
CA CYS A 94 -12.52 -15.02 -22.36
C CYS A 94 -11.39 -14.48 -23.24
N TYR A 95 -10.67 -15.39 -23.90
CA TYR A 95 -9.58 -15.09 -24.82
C TYR A 95 -9.99 -15.33 -26.29
N GLU A 96 -11.29 -15.43 -26.56
CA GLU A 96 -11.83 -15.64 -27.91
C GLU A 96 -12.12 -14.28 -28.58
N ASP A 97 -12.00 -14.24 -29.91
CA ASP A 97 -12.49 -13.10 -30.68
C ASP A 97 -14.01 -12.90 -30.46
N PRO A 98 -14.50 -11.65 -30.40
CA PRO A 98 -13.78 -10.39 -30.57
C PRO A 98 -13.23 -9.78 -29.27
N PHE A 99 -13.26 -10.50 -28.14
CA PHE A 99 -13.01 -9.96 -26.80
C PHE A 99 -11.52 -9.80 -26.45
N SER A 100 -10.63 -10.33 -27.29
CA SER A 100 -9.17 -10.30 -27.12
C SER A 100 -8.46 -9.78 -28.37
N SER A 101 -8.91 -8.63 -28.90
CA SER A 101 -8.43 -8.07 -30.17
C SER A 101 -6.93 -7.75 -30.21
N ASP A 102 -6.31 -7.54 -29.05
CA ASP A 102 -4.88 -7.27 -28.87
C ASP A 102 -4.04 -8.55 -28.72
N LEU A 103 -4.67 -9.69 -28.43
CA LEU A 103 -3.97 -10.96 -28.22
C LEU A 103 -3.22 -11.42 -29.49
N GLY A 104 -3.80 -11.20 -30.67
CA GLY A 104 -3.15 -11.49 -31.95
C GLY A 104 -1.96 -10.58 -32.29
N LEU A 105 -1.80 -9.45 -31.59
CA LEU A 105 -0.68 -8.51 -31.73
C LEU A 105 0.47 -8.84 -30.78
N PHE A 106 0.25 -9.74 -29.82
CA PHE A 106 1.27 -10.15 -28.87
C PHE A 106 2.38 -10.96 -29.57
N HIS A 107 3.53 -10.32 -29.81
CA HIS A 107 4.77 -11.00 -30.18
C HIS A 107 5.59 -11.26 -28.91
N PRO A 108 5.74 -12.52 -28.46
CA PRO A 108 6.62 -12.80 -27.34
C PRO A 108 8.06 -12.40 -27.70
N PRO A 109 8.87 -11.94 -26.73
CA PRO A 109 10.28 -11.69 -26.96
C PRO A 109 10.93 -12.96 -27.52
N LYS A 110 11.69 -12.83 -28.61
CA LYS A 110 12.50 -13.94 -29.14
C LYS A 110 13.47 -14.37 -28.03
N ALA A 111 13.40 -15.66 -27.68
CA ALA A 111 14.35 -16.31 -26.79
C ALA A 111 15.76 -16.28 -27.36
#